data_AF-A0A2V7N944-F1
#
_entry.id   AF-A0A2V7N944-F1
#
_cell.length_a   1.000
_cell.length_b   1.000
_cell.length_c   1.000
_cell.angle_alpha   90.00
_cell.angle_beta   90.00
_cell.angle_gamma   90.00
#
_symmetry.space_group_name_H-M   'P 1'
#
loop_
_entity.id
_entity.type
_entity.pdbx_description
1 polymer ?
#
loop_
_entity_poly.entity_id
_entity_poly.type
_entity_poly.pdbx_seq_one_letter_code
_entity_poly.pdbx_strand_id
1 'polypeptide(L)'
;MPQRQDPLRQALRFIAKHGVVLEAARGPVPSLLEAALGRRPRGSWWGHPRGKEFFWLTRAVRASRDVLVCRLVSGKVTYVHRRLWPALARLQRRFGRAALEAVHEVHTDSGTHRLTLIPFRKRMPSRVLTAGAKLTQERALAALGLWAGD
;
A
#
# COMPACT_ATOMS: atom_id res chain seq x y z
N MET A 1 -16.56 -27.64 -7.27
CA MET A 1 -16.18 -26.78 -6.13
C MET A 1 -15.31 -25.64 -6.66
N PRO A 2 -15.66 -24.34 -6.53
CA PRO A 2 -14.77 -23.30 -6.98
C PRO A 2 -13.50 -23.37 -6.13
N GLN A 3 -12.34 -23.47 -6.79
CA GLN A 3 -11.04 -23.54 -6.11
C GLN A 3 -10.95 -22.36 -5.12
N ARG A 4 -10.66 -22.65 -3.84
CA ARG A 4 -10.23 -21.62 -2.88
C ARG A 4 -9.00 -20.95 -3.48
N GLN A 5 -9.18 -19.80 -4.10
CA GLN A 5 -8.07 -19.03 -4.62
C GLN A 5 -7.21 -18.57 -3.44
N ASP A 6 -5.89 -18.61 -3.62
CA ASP A 6 -4.91 -18.11 -2.66
C ASP A 6 -5.23 -16.65 -2.26
N PRO A 7 -5.58 -16.37 -0.98
CA PRO A 7 -5.95 -15.03 -0.53
C PRO A 7 -4.86 -13.98 -0.80
N LEU A 8 -3.57 -14.36 -0.72
CA LEU A 8 -2.47 -13.46 -1.02
C LEU A 8 -2.48 -13.07 -2.50
N ARG A 9 -2.62 -14.05 -3.40
CA ARG A 9 -2.70 -13.80 -4.84
C ARG A 9 -3.88 -12.89 -5.19
N GLN A 10 -5.04 -13.08 -4.55
CA GLN A 10 -6.18 -12.19 -4.73
C GLN A 10 -5.90 -10.77 -4.26
N ALA A 11 -5.31 -10.61 -3.06
CA ALA A 11 -4.94 -9.30 -2.54
C ALA A 11 -3.92 -8.58 -3.44
N LEU A 12 -2.90 -9.28 -3.94
CA LEU A 12 -1.92 -8.71 -4.85
C LEU A 12 -2.54 -8.31 -6.19
N ARG A 13 -3.47 -9.11 -6.74
CA ARG A 13 -4.23 -8.74 -7.94
C ARG A 13 -5.11 -7.51 -7.71
N PHE A 14 -5.75 -7.43 -6.55
CA PHE A 14 -6.56 -6.27 -6.16
C PHE A 14 -5.70 -5.00 -6.08
N ILE A 15 -4.53 -5.08 -5.43
CA ILE A 15 -3.57 -3.97 -5.33
C ILE A 15 -3.02 -3.59 -6.71
N ALA A 16 -2.70 -4.56 -7.57
CA ALA A 16 -2.22 -4.29 -8.92
C ALA A 16 -3.26 -3.57 -9.79
N LYS A 17 -4.53 -4.02 -9.71
CA LYS A 17 -5.68 -3.42 -10.40
C LYS A 17 -5.86 -1.96 -9.99
N HIS A 18 -5.98 -1.70 -8.69
CA HIS A 18 -6.30 -0.36 -8.18
C HIS A 18 -5.08 0.56 -8.08
N GLY A 19 -3.87 -0.01 -7.98
CA GLY A 19 -2.62 0.74 -7.89
C GLY A 19 -2.35 1.30 -6.48
N VAL A 20 -3.31 2.02 -5.92
CA VAL A 20 -3.26 2.58 -4.56
C VAL A 20 -4.44 2.06 -3.75
N VAL A 21 -4.16 1.46 -2.60
CA VAL A 21 -5.15 0.76 -1.76
C VAL A 21 -4.87 1.05 -0.30
N LEU A 22 -5.90 1.38 0.48
CA LEU A 22 -5.79 1.46 1.94
C LEU A 22 -5.75 0.05 2.54
N GLU A 23 -4.95 -0.17 3.57
CA GLU A 23 -4.93 -1.48 4.26
C GLU A 23 -6.27 -1.76 4.91
N ALA A 24 -6.70 -0.90 5.84
CA ALA A 24 -7.94 -1.08 6.61
C ALA A 24 -8.77 0.20 6.79
N ALA A 25 -8.25 1.36 6.37
CA ALA A 25 -8.92 2.64 6.54
C ALA A 25 -10.03 2.85 5.50
N ARG A 26 -10.84 3.91 5.72
CA ARG A 26 -11.73 4.51 4.70
C ARG A 26 -10.99 5.67 4.04
N GLY A 27 -11.26 5.91 2.77
CA GLY A 27 -10.76 7.09 2.07
C GLY A 27 -11.16 7.09 0.60
N PRO A 28 -10.52 7.95 -0.21
CA PRO A 28 -10.83 8.13 -1.62
C PRO A 28 -10.33 6.97 -2.51
N VAL A 29 -9.63 5.99 -1.94
CA VAL A 29 -9.15 4.80 -2.65
C VAL A 29 -9.70 3.53 -2.00
N PRO A 30 -9.76 2.40 -2.73
CA PRO A 30 -10.30 1.15 -2.20
C PRO A 30 -9.57 0.64 -0.95
N SER A 31 -10.27 -0.17 -0.15
CA SER A 31 -9.76 -0.75 1.09
C SER A 31 -9.57 -2.27 0.95
N LEU A 32 -8.39 -2.79 1.28
CA LEU A 32 -8.13 -4.23 1.25
C LEU A 32 -8.98 -4.96 2.29
N LEU A 33 -9.23 -4.36 3.46
CA LEU A 33 -10.12 -4.91 4.48
C LEU A 33 -11.51 -5.20 3.93
N GLU A 34 -12.12 -4.21 3.26
CA GLU A 34 -13.46 -4.35 2.69
C GLU A 34 -13.47 -5.38 1.55
N ALA A 35 -12.43 -5.41 0.72
CA ALA A 35 -12.28 -6.42 -0.34
C ALA A 35 -12.11 -7.84 0.21
N ALA A 36 -11.31 -8.03 1.28
CA ALA A 36 -11.03 -9.34 1.86
C ALA A 36 -12.19 -9.88 2.72
N LEU A 37 -12.92 -8.99 3.39
CA LEU A 37 -14.05 -9.35 4.24
C LEU A 37 -15.41 -9.23 3.54
N GLY A 38 -15.42 -8.78 2.28
CA GLY A 38 -16.62 -8.57 1.45
C GLY A 38 -17.47 -7.36 1.86
N ARG A 39 -17.33 -6.90 3.10
CA ARG A 39 -17.96 -5.69 3.63
C ARG A 39 -17.13 -5.12 4.76
N ARG A 40 -17.43 -3.89 5.14
CA ARG A 40 -16.82 -3.26 6.31
C ARG A 40 -17.33 -3.90 7.61
N PRO A 41 -16.45 -4.25 8.56
CA PRO A 41 -16.86 -4.62 9.91
C PRO A 41 -17.58 -3.44 10.61
N ARG A 42 -18.58 -3.73 11.45
CA ARG A 42 -19.29 -2.70 12.25
C ARG A 42 -18.42 -2.10 13.37
N GLY A 43 -17.32 -2.75 13.73
CA GLY A 43 -16.37 -2.31 14.76
C GLY A 43 -14.91 -2.52 14.32
N SER A 44 -14.01 -2.59 15.29
CA SER A 44 -12.60 -2.90 15.01
C SER A 44 -12.48 -4.24 14.27
N TRP A 45 -11.72 -4.26 13.17
CA TRP A 45 -11.50 -5.50 12.42
C TRP A 45 -10.76 -6.56 13.25
N TRP A 46 -10.04 -6.16 14.31
CA TRP A 46 -9.40 -7.07 15.26
C TRP A 46 -10.41 -8.00 15.95
N GLY A 47 -11.63 -7.54 16.21
CA GLY A 47 -12.71 -8.33 16.80
C GLY A 47 -13.57 -9.09 15.77
N HIS A 48 -13.26 -8.98 14.47
CA HIS A 48 -14.00 -9.69 13.44
C HIS A 48 -13.65 -11.20 13.48
N PRO A 49 -14.60 -12.13 13.22
CA PRO A 49 -14.30 -13.57 13.20
C PRO A 49 -13.16 -13.97 12.26
N ARG A 50 -12.98 -13.21 11.18
CA ARG A 50 -11.89 -13.36 10.19
C ARG A 50 -10.72 -12.39 10.42
N GLY A 51 -10.63 -11.77 11.59
CA GLY A 51 -9.59 -10.79 11.92
C GLY A 51 -8.19 -11.39 11.86
N LYS A 52 -8.02 -12.62 12.38
CA LYS A 52 -6.75 -13.35 12.30
C LYS A 52 -6.32 -13.64 10.86
N GLU A 53 -7.26 -14.07 10.01
CA GLU A 53 -6.99 -14.26 8.57
C GLU A 53 -6.52 -12.96 7.91
N PHE A 54 -7.21 -11.86 8.19
CA PHE A 54 -6.86 -10.55 7.65
C PHE A 54 -5.50 -10.08 8.16
N PHE A 55 -5.19 -10.28 9.45
CA PHE A 55 -3.88 -9.97 10.01
C PHE A 55 -2.76 -10.68 9.22
N TRP A 56 -2.84 -12.00 9.02
CA TRP A 56 -1.83 -12.75 8.26
C TRP A 56 -1.76 -12.31 6.79
N LEU A 57 -2.90 -11.97 6.19
CA LEU A 57 -2.94 -11.43 4.84
C LEU A 57 -2.17 -10.10 4.75
N THR A 58 -2.32 -9.19 5.72
CA THR A 58 -1.53 -7.95 5.73
C THR A 58 -0.03 -8.22 5.83
N ARG A 59 0.40 -9.19 6.66
CA ARG A 59 1.82 -9.58 6.77
C ARG A 59 2.37 -10.02 5.42
N ALA A 60 1.66 -10.91 4.76
CA ALA A 60 2.06 -11.46 3.47
C ALA A 60 2.10 -10.39 2.36
N VAL A 61 1.11 -9.49 2.33
CA VAL A 61 1.09 -8.36 1.38
C VAL A 61 2.26 -7.42 1.62
N ARG A 62 2.56 -7.08 2.89
CA ARG A 62 3.66 -6.16 3.25
C ARG A 62 5.05 -6.73 2.94
N ALA A 63 5.19 -8.06 2.96
CA ALA A 63 6.41 -8.76 2.56
C ALA A 63 6.61 -8.82 1.03
N SER A 64 5.60 -8.47 0.23
CA SER A 64 5.69 -8.52 -1.22
C SER A 64 6.65 -7.46 -1.77
N ARG A 65 7.53 -7.90 -2.69
CA ARG A 65 8.42 -7.01 -3.46
C ARG A 65 7.68 -6.11 -4.43
N ASP A 66 6.40 -6.36 -4.68
CA ASP A 66 5.58 -5.57 -5.62
C ASP A 66 4.78 -4.46 -4.93
N VAL A 67 4.87 -4.36 -3.60
CA VAL A 67 4.07 -3.46 -2.78
C VAL A 67 4.97 -2.56 -1.94
N LEU A 68 4.80 -1.25 -2.12
CA LEU A 68 5.27 -0.26 -1.17
C LEU A 68 4.19 -0.06 -0.11
N VAL A 69 4.60 -0.05 1.15
CA VAL A 69 3.74 0.28 2.29
C VAL A 69 4.16 1.66 2.78
N CYS A 70 3.24 2.61 2.84
CA CYS A 70 3.51 4.00 3.24
C CYS A 70 2.26 4.64 3.86
N ARG A 71 2.32 5.95 4.14
CA ARG A 71 1.20 6.73 4.70
C ARG A 71 0.72 7.83 3.75
N LEU A 72 0.60 7.46 2.48
CA LEU A 72 0.35 8.38 1.37
C LEU A 72 -1.06 9.01 1.40
N VAL A 73 -2.10 8.22 1.69
CA VAL A 73 -3.49 8.70 1.66
C VAL A 73 -3.90 9.14 3.05
N SER A 74 -3.98 10.47 3.28
CA SER A 74 -4.41 11.08 4.55
C SER A 74 -3.70 10.51 5.79
N GLY A 75 -2.41 10.17 5.66
CA GLY A 75 -1.61 9.58 6.74
C GLY A 75 -1.95 8.12 7.08
N LYS A 76 -2.85 7.46 6.34
CA LYS A 76 -3.30 6.08 6.59
C LYS A 76 -2.38 5.08 5.91
N VAL A 77 -2.25 3.88 6.49
CA VAL A 77 -1.48 2.79 5.88
C VAL A 77 -2.03 2.50 4.48
N THR A 78 -1.16 2.67 3.50
CA THR A 78 -1.45 2.62 2.08
C THR A 78 -0.49 1.65 1.39
N TYR A 79 -1.04 0.76 0.59
CA TYR A 79 -0.34 -0.09 -0.36
C TYR A 79 -0.27 0.58 -1.72
N VAL A 80 0.94 0.65 -2.28
CA VAL A 80 1.16 1.17 -3.63
C VAL A 80 1.87 0.11 -4.46
N HIS A 81 1.22 -0.31 -5.54
CA HIS A 81 1.76 -1.26 -6.50
C HIS A 81 2.99 -0.70 -7.23
N ARG A 82 3.98 -1.56 -7.49
CA ARG A 82 5.25 -1.19 -8.15
C ARG A 82 5.13 -0.41 -9.45
N ARG A 83 4.05 -0.60 -10.21
CA ARG A 83 3.80 0.14 -11.46
C ARG A 83 3.72 1.67 -11.23
N LEU A 84 3.38 2.10 -10.02
CA LEU A 84 3.20 3.51 -9.66
C LEU A 84 4.43 4.12 -8.97
N TRP A 85 5.45 3.33 -8.62
CA TRP A 85 6.61 3.87 -7.92
C TRP A 85 7.37 4.95 -8.70
N PRO A 86 7.53 4.87 -10.04
CA PRO A 86 8.11 5.97 -10.80
C PRO A 86 7.31 7.28 -10.68
N ALA A 87 5.98 7.20 -10.69
CA ALA A 87 5.11 8.35 -10.50
C ALA A 87 5.27 8.96 -9.09
N LEU A 88 5.34 8.12 -8.05
CA LEU A 88 5.64 8.58 -6.69
C LEU A 88 7.02 9.23 -6.59
N ALA A 89 8.04 8.64 -7.24
CA ALA A 89 9.39 9.20 -7.27
C ALA A 89 9.40 10.60 -7.89
N ARG A 90 8.60 10.82 -8.94
CA ARG A 90 8.46 12.11 -9.61
C ARG A 90 7.76 13.15 -8.74
N LEU A 91 6.75 12.73 -7.99
CA LEU A 91 5.88 13.58 -7.16
C LEU A 91 6.32 13.68 -5.70
N GLN A 92 7.50 13.19 -5.35
CA GLN A 92 7.95 13.12 -3.96
C GLN A 92 7.97 14.49 -3.25
N ARG A 93 8.25 15.57 -3.98
CA ARG A 93 8.20 16.93 -3.42
C ARG A 93 6.76 17.39 -3.15
N ARG A 94 5.78 16.95 -3.96
CA ARG A 94 4.36 17.31 -3.82
C ARG A 94 3.73 16.68 -2.57
N PHE A 95 3.94 15.39 -2.35
CA PHE A 95 3.37 14.69 -1.18
C PHE A 95 4.13 14.95 0.12
N GLY A 96 5.28 15.64 0.06
CA GLY A 96 6.18 15.77 1.19
C GLY A 96 6.93 14.47 1.51
N ARG A 97 8.08 14.60 2.17
CA ARG A 97 8.94 13.45 2.49
C ARG A 97 8.25 12.46 3.44
N ALA A 98 7.46 12.96 4.39
CA ALA A 98 6.79 12.18 5.43
C ALA A 98 5.69 11.24 4.88
N ALA A 99 4.93 11.66 3.86
CA ALA A 99 3.86 10.83 3.29
C ALA A 99 4.39 9.58 2.56
N LEU A 100 5.62 9.67 2.07
CA LEU A 100 6.31 8.61 1.32
C LEU A 100 7.30 7.83 2.18
N GLU A 101 7.35 8.06 3.49
CA GLU A 101 8.12 7.20 4.37
C GLU A 101 7.56 5.79 4.31
N ALA A 102 8.41 4.89 3.83
CA ALA A 102 8.02 3.51 3.68
C ALA A 102 7.92 2.91 5.08
N VAL A 103 6.73 2.45 5.43
CA VAL A 103 6.48 1.75 6.68
C VAL A 103 7.04 0.34 6.52
N HIS A 104 8.09 0.02 7.25
CA HIS A 104 8.61 -1.34 7.38
C HIS A 104 8.30 -1.82 8.78
N GLU A 105 7.65 -2.97 8.92
CA GLU A 105 7.51 -3.59 10.25
C GLU A 105 8.67 -4.53 10.46
N VAL A 106 9.48 -4.19 11.46
CA VAL A 106 10.45 -5.12 12.02
C VAL A 106 9.74 -5.89 13.12
N HIS A 107 9.70 -7.22 12.98
CA HIS A 107 9.29 -8.09 14.06
C HIS A 107 10.48 -8.19 15.02
N THR A 108 10.29 -7.79 16.27
CA THR A 108 11.24 -8.12 17.35
C THR A 108 10.91 -9.51 17.89
N ASP A 109 11.89 -10.20 18.46
CA ASP A 109 11.71 -11.52 19.08
C ASP A 109 10.68 -11.51 20.23
N SER A 110 10.37 -10.33 20.77
CA SER A 110 9.34 -10.09 21.79
C SER A 110 7.91 -9.93 21.24
N GLY A 111 7.69 -10.10 19.94
CA GLY A 111 6.38 -9.90 19.30
C GLY A 111 5.94 -8.43 19.22
N THR A 112 6.83 -7.47 19.52
CA THR A 112 6.55 -6.04 19.37
C THR A 112 6.79 -5.61 17.93
N HIS A 113 5.76 -5.07 17.29
CA HIS A 113 5.86 -4.56 15.92
C HIS A 113 6.44 -3.14 15.95
N ARG A 114 7.71 -2.96 15.57
CA ARG A 114 8.28 -1.62 15.41
C ARG A 114 8.14 -1.20 13.95
N LEU A 115 7.47 -0.06 13.73
CA LEU A 115 7.45 0.59 12.43
C LEU A 115 8.77 1.34 12.22
N THR A 116 9.61 0.87 11.32
CA THR A 116 10.76 1.62 10.83
C THR A 116 10.34 2.39 9.59
N LEU A 117 10.63 3.69 9.59
CA LEU A 117 10.36 4.58 8.48
C LEU A 117 11.62 4.65 7.61
N ILE A 118 11.57 4.04 6.43
CA ILE A 118 12.68 4.09 5.47
C ILE A 118 12.33 5.14 4.41
N PRO A 119 13.19 6.14 4.16
CA PRO A 119 12.95 7.10 3.09
C PRO A 119 12.72 6.40 1.76
N PHE A 120 11.66 6.76 1.04
CA PHE A 120 11.28 6.15 -0.25
C PHE A 120 12.46 5.92 -1.19
N ARG A 121 13.31 6.94 -1.40
CA ARG A 121 14.48 6.85 -2.28
C ARG A 121 15.50 5.78 -1.86
N LYS A 122 15.68 5.54 -0.56
CA LYS A 122 16.59 4.51 -0.05
C LYS A 122 16.04 3.09 -0.28
N ARG A 123 14.71 2.95 -0.36
CA ARG A 123 14.04 1.66 -0.62
C ARG A 123 13.90 1.35 -2.12
N MET A 124 13.93 2.36 -2.98
CA MET A 124 13.65 2.18 -4.40
C MET A 124 14.90 1.79 -5.21
N PRO A 125 14.81 0.79 -6.10
CA PRO A 125 15.86 0.51 -7.08
C PRO A 125 16.14 1.74 -7.96
N SER A 126 17.40 1.96 -8.36
CA SER A 126 17.81 3.11 -9.18
C SER A 126 16.97 3.27 -10.45
N ARG A 127 16.61 2.16 -11.12
CA ARG A 127 15.72 2.15 -12.30
C ARG A 127 14.38 2.84 -12.07
N VAL A 128 13.82 2.76 -10.86
CA VAL A 128 12.55 3.40 -10.50
C VAL A 128 12.73 4.90 -10.40
N LEU A 129 13.85 5.35 -9.81
CA LEU A 129 14.18 6.76 -9.69
C LEU A 129 14.46 7.38 -11.07
N THR A 130 15.21 6.68 -11.92
CA THR A 130 15.48 7.09 -13.30
C THR A 130 14.20 7.15 -14.13
N ALA A 131 13.33 6.14 -14.03
CA ALA A 131 12.04 6.16 -14.71
C ALA A 131 11.16 7.32 -14.22
N GLY A 132 11.14 7.59 -12.92
CA GLY A 132 10.41 8.72 -12.36
C GLY A 132 10.93 10.07 -12.85
N ALA A 133 12.24 10.24 -12.97
CA ALA A 133 12.85 11.49 -13.49
C ALA A 133 12.44 11.81 -14.93
N LYS A 134 12.09 10.79 -15.73
CA LYS A 134 11.63 10.95 -17.13
C LYS A 134 10.14 11.31 -17.25
N LEU A 135 9.37 11.26 -16.17
CA LEU A 135 7.94 11.61 -16.19
C LEU A 135 7.75 13.13 -16.03
N THR A 136 6.73 13.67 -16.70
CA THR A 136 6.19 14.98 -16.33
C THR A 136 5.38 14.85 -15.03
N GLN A 137 5.17 15.95 -14.31
CA GLN A 137 4.32 15.92 -13.11
C GLN A 137 2.88 15.52 -13.45
N GLU A 138 2.36 16.05 -14.56
CA GLU A 138 1.03 15.73 -15.09
C GLU A 138 0.86 14.22 -15.37
N ARG A 139 1.79 13.60 -16.10
CA ARG A 139 1.73 12.15 -16.39
C ARG A 139 1.86 11.32 -15.11
N ALA A 140 2.63 11.78 -14.13
CA ALA A 140 2.75 11.12 -12.84
C ALA A 140 1.43 11.23 -12.03
N LEU A 141 0.76 12.38 -12.04
CA LEU A 141 -0.54 12.59 -11.39
C LEU A 141 -1.62 11.74 -12.05
N ALA A 142 -1.69 11.76 -13.38
CA ALA A 142 -2.62 10.93 -14.15
C ALA A 142 -2.44 9.44 -13.85
N ALA A 143 -1.20 8.97 -13.66
CA ALA A 143 -0.93 7.58 -13.29
C ALA A 143 -1.44 7.20 -11.89
N LEU A 144 -1.42 8.15 -10.93
CA LEU A 144 -1.95 7.93 -9.58
C LEU A 144 -3.48 8.00 -9.56
N GLY A 145 -4.10 8.76 -10.46
CA GLY A 145 -5.55 8.93 -10.57
C GLY A 145 -6.08 10.10 -9.75
N LEU A 146 -7.40 10.29 -9.83
CA LEU A 146 -8.08 11.52 -9.37
C LEU A 146 -7.88 11.83 -7.87
N TRP A 147 -7.68 10.82 -7.01
CA TRP A 147 -7.45 11.02 -5.58
C TRP A 147 -6.16 11.82 -5.27
N ALA A 148 -5.24 11.95 -6.23
CA ALA A 148 -3.98 12.68 -6.10
C ALA A 148 -4.04 14.12 -6.67
N GLY A 149 -5.15 14.51 -7.28
CA GLY A 149 -5.31 15.72 -8.09
C GLY A 149 -5.56 17.02 -7.31
N ASP A 150 -6.15 16.95 -6.13
CA ASP A 150 -6.47 18.11 -5.29
C ASP A 150 -5.39 18.33 -4.20
#